data_AF-A0A9C7PKZ4-F1
#
_entry.id   AF-A0A9C7PKZ4-F1
#
_cell.length_a   1.000
_cell.length_b   1.000
_cell.length_c   1.000
_cell.angle_alpha   90.00
_cell.angle_beta   90.00
_cell.angle_gamma   90.00
#
_symmetry.space_group_name_H-M   'P 1'
#
loop_
_entity.id
_entity.type
_entity.pdbx_description
1 polymer ?
#
loop_
_entity_poly.entity_id
_entity_poly.type
_entity_poly.pdbx_seq_one_letter_code
_entity_poly.pdbx_strand_id
1 'polypeptide(L)'
;MLHGLDYASDCAPWTDQCAAPARLRALWALIQNDLDCPDVVAFQEVSPRQQELVPEMLPVLCDGRYRLVVDDRALPDQEMILTDLQILDEAYVELAGAPIWSAHWVRLKTGLGIVDVFATHFASSSFNLDCLGPEMRAGARRVSPATTTGPAIPGRPAFLRASGTNPS
;
A
#
# COMPACT_ATOMS: atom_id res chain seq x y z
N MET A 1 -15.54 2.96 1.25
CA MET A 1 -16.24 2.58 0.01
C MET A 1 -15.33 1.53 -0.58
N LEU A 2 -15.78 0.33 -0.91
CA LEU A 2 -14.96 -0.54 -1.76
C LEU A 2 -15.56 -0.35 -3.16
N HIS A 3 -14.91 0.38 -4.06
CA HIS A 3 -15.35 0.40 -5.46
C HIS A 3 -15.32 -1.02 -6.04
N GLY A 4 -16.35 -1.38 -6.80
CA GLY A 4 -16.57 -2.72 -7.35
C GLY A 4 -17.76 -3.51 -6.75
N LEU A 5 -18.41 -2.97 -5.71
CA LEU A 5 -19.71 -3.43 -5.21
C LEU A 5 -20.73 -2.29 -5.35
N ASP A 6 -21.93 -2.55 -5.87
CA ASP A 6 -22.99 -1.58 -6.22
C ASP A 6 -23.63 -0.84 -5.02
N TYR A 7 -22.85 -0.26 -4.10
CA TYR A 7 -23.37 0.49 -2.94
C TYR A 7 -22.67 1.85 -2.76
N ALA A 8 -23.50 2.90 -2.83
CA ALA A 8 -23.15 4.33 -2.92
C ALA A 8 -22.35 4.90 -1.73
N SER A 9 -21.72 6.06 -1.96
CA SER A 9 -20.78 6.78 -1.08
C SER A 9 -21.41 7.67 0.00
N ASP A 10 -22.74 7.75 0.10
CA ASP A 10 -23.49 8.70 0.95
C ASP A 10 -24.19 8.03 2.15
N CYS A 11 -23.59 6.98 2.69
CA CYS A 11 -24.25 6.17 3.70
C CYS A 11 -24.38 6.85 5.05
N ALA A 12 -25.61 6.85 5.55
CA ALA A 12 -25.92 7.38 6.86
C ALA A 12 -25.22 6.61 8.00
N PRO A 13 -24.75 7.29 9.06
CA PRO A 13 -23.99 6.65 10.15
C PRO A 13 -24.70 5.46 10.82
N TRP A 14 -26.04 5.51 10.97
CA TRP A 14 -26.82 4.43 11.60
C TRP A 14 -26.85 3.12 10.79
N THR A 15 -26.36 3.14 9.54
CA THR A 15 -26.23 1.94 8.71
C THR A 15 -24.92 1.18 8.98
N ASP A 16 -24.09 1.66 9.92
CA ASP A 16 -22.71 1.20 10.11
C ASP A 16 -21.90 1.30 8.81
N GLN A 17 -21.92 2.51 8.23
CA GLN A 17 -21.35 2.84 6.91
C GLN A 17 -21.75 1.82 5.83
N CYS A 18 -23.00 1.86 5.37
CA CYS A 18 -23.56 0.94 4.36
C CYS A 18 -23.41 -0.55 4.72
N ALA A 19 -23.67 -0.92 5.97
CA ALA A 19 -23.48 -2.28 6.47
C ALA A 19 -22.06 -2.80 6.21
N ALA A 20 -21.04 -2.01 6.55
CA ALA A 20 -19.63 -2.35 6.35
C ALA A 20 -19.27 -3.78 6.84
N PRO A 21 -19.76 -4.27 8.01
CA PRO A 21 -19.49 -5.65 8.43
C PRO A 21 -20.06 -6.71 7.47
N ALA A 22 -21.26 -6.49 6.92
CA ALA A 22 -21.86 -7.43 5.97
C ALA A 22 -21.11 -7.44 4.64
N ARG A 23 -20.67 -6.27 4.17
CA ARG A 23 -19.86 -6.14 2.95
C ARG A 23 -18.49 -6.80 3.12
N LEU A 24 -17.84 -6.63 4.27
CA LEU A 24 -16.56 -7.29 4.56
C LEU A 24 -16.72 -8.81 4.64
N ARG A 25 -17.81 -9.32 5.24
CA ARG A 25 -18.12 -10.76 5.21
C ARG A 25 -18.31 -11.29 3.78
N ALA A 26 -18.97 -10.53 2.91
CA ALA A 26 -19.13 -10.92 1.51
C ALA A 26 -17.77 -10.96 0.77
N LEU A 27 -16.90 -9.97 1.01
CA LEU A 27 -15.54 -9.97 0.49
C LEU A 27 -14.72 -11.17 1.01
N TRP A 28 -14.84 -11.52 2.29
CA TRP A 28 -14.16 -12.69 2.85
C TRP A 28 -14.65 -13.98 2.21
N ALA A 29 -15.97 -14.10 2.01
CA ALA A 29 -16.57 -15.25 1.34
C ALA A 29 -16.04 -15.39 -0.11
N LEU A 30 -15.88 -14.28 -0.84
CA LEU A 30 -15.26 -14.29 -2.18
C LEU A 30 -13.80 -14.78 -2.10
N ILE A 31 -12.98 -14.19 -1.23
CA ILE A 31 -11.56 -14.54 -1.08
C ILE A 31 -11.40 -16.03 -0.73
N GLN A 32 -12.24 -16.53 0.18
CA GLN A 32 -12.12 -17.89 0.69
C GLN A 32 -12.75 -18.94 -0.23
N ASN A 33 -13.99 -18.72 -0.69
CA ASN A 33 -14.76 -19.75 -1.36
C ASN A 33 -14.56 -19.75 -2.88
N ASP A 34 -14.34 -18.56 -3.47
CA ASP A 34 -14.32 -18.41 -4.92
C ASP A 34 -12.89 -18.22 -5.46
N LEU A 35 -11.98 -17.66 -4.65
CA LEU A 35 -10.58 -17.42 -5.01
C LEU A 35 -9.59 -18.38 -4.35
N ASP A 36 -10.07 -19.34 -3.55
CA ASP A 36 -9.28 -20.37 -2.87
C ASP A 36 -8.10 -19.80 -2.07
N CYS A 37 -8.37 -18.73 -1.30
CA CYS A 37 -7.41 -18.14 -0.36
C CYS A 37 -6.05 -17.77 -1.00
N PRO A 38 -5.98 -16.84 -1.95
CA PRO A 38 -4.75 -16.48 -2.66
C PRO A 38 -3.64 -15.97 -1.72
N ASP A 39 -2.37 -16.19 -2.04
CA ASP A 39 -1.25 -15.84 -1.16
C ASP A 39 -1.08 -14.34 -0.85
N VAL A 40 -1.63 -13.48 -1.72
CA VAL A 40 -1.61 -12.02 -1.58
C VAL A 40 -2.95 -11.44 -2.03
N VAL A 41 -3.52 -10.54 -1.22
CA VAL A 41 -4.69 -9.74 -1.58
C VAL A 41 -4.38 -8.27 -1.31
N ALA A 42 -4.51 -7.41 -2.33
CA ALA A 42 -4.34 -5.98 -2.18
C ALA A 42 -5.70 -5.28 -2.26
N PHE A 43 -6.00 -4.44 -1.27
CA PHE A 43 -7.22 -3.63 -1.22
C PHE A 43 -6.90 -2.18 -1.53
N GLN A 44 -7.85 -1.52 -2.20
CA GLN A 44 -7.91 -0.09 -2.39
C GLN A 44 -9.15 0.44 -1.67
N GLU A 45 -9.15 1.75 -1.37
CA GLU A 45 -10.28 2.47 -0.78
C GLU A 45 -10.80 1.92 0.56
N VAL A 46 -9.92 1.40 1.40
CA VAL A 46 -10.33 0.91 2.71
C VAL A 46 -10.74 2.10 3.59
N SER A 47 -12.04 2.28 3.80
CA SER A 47 -12.56 3.37 4.64
C SER A 47 -12.21 3.19 6.11
N PRO A 48 -12.18 4.24 6.94
CA PRO A 48 -11.86 4.15 8.35
C PRO A 48 -12.60 3.04 9.10
N ARG A 49 -13.91 2.87 8.82
CA ARG A 49 -14.68 1.78 9.44
C ARG A 49 -14.23 0.39 8.98
N GLN A 50 -13.83 0.23 7.73
CA GLN A 50 -13.27 -1.03 7.26
C GLN A 50 -11.88 -1.28 7.87
N GLN A 51 -11.11 -0.23 8.15
CA GLN A 51 -9.83 -0.37 8.83
C GLN A 51 -9.96 -0.87 10.27
N GLU A 52 -11.05 -0.53 10.96
CA GLU A 52 -11.38 -1.11 12.27
C GLU A 52 -11.80 -2.59 12.15
N LEU A 53 -12.62 -2.92 11.14
CA LEU A 53 -13.22 -4.24 10.98
C LEU A 53 -12.26 -5.29 10.42
N VAL A 54 -11.33 -4.92 9.54
CA VAL A 54 -10.41 -5.87 8.89
C VAL A 54 -9.57 -6.62 9.95
N PRO A 55 -8.86 -5.96 10.89
CA PRO A 55 -8.13 -6.65 11.94
C PRO A 55 -9.02 -7.53 12.83
N GLU A 56 -10.22 -7.06 13.16
CA GLU A 56 -11.19 -7.80 13.99
C GLU A 56 -11.64 -9.11 13.32
N MET A 57 -11.90 -9.06 12.02
CA MET A 57 -12.47 -10.17 11.26
C MET A 57 -11.42 -11.04 10.56
N LEU A 58 -10.15 -10.62 10.52
CA LEU A 58 -9.05 -11.34 9.89
C LEU A 58 -8.86 -12.78 10.42
N PRO A 59 -8.99 -13.08 11.73
CA PRO A 59 -8.79 -14.44 12.24
C PRO A 59 -9.75 -15.49 11.68
N VAL A 60 -10.87 -15.07 11.06
CA VAL A 60 -11.86 -15.97 10.45
C VAL A 60 -11.54 -16.24 8.98
N LEU A 61 -10.79 -15.38 8.31
CA LEU A 61 -10.48 -15.52 6.89
C LEU A 61 -9.43 -16.60 6.66
N CYS A 62 -9.76 -17.62 5.86
CA CYS A 62 -8.81 -18.63 5.42
C CYS A 62 -8.01 -19.23 6.58
N ASP A 63 -8.74 -19.69 7.62
CA ASP A 63 -8.20 -20.24 8.87
C ASP A 63 -7.25 -19.30 9.63
N GLY A 64 -7.38 -17.99 9.41
CA GLY A 64 -6.56 -16.97 10.05
C GLY A 64 -5.12 -16.92 9.54
N ARG A 65 -4.84 -17.47 8.35
CA ARG A 65 -3.47 -17.57 7.81
C ARG A 65 -2.85 -16.23 7.41
N TYR A 66 -3.69 -15.24 7.11
CA TYR A 66 -3.23 -13.95 6.61
C TYR A 66 -2.66 -13.04 7.70
N ARG A 67 -1.63 -12.29 7.30
CA ARG A 67 -1.11 -11.12 8.00
C ARG A 67 -1.58 -9.88 7.26
N LEU A 68 -1.91 -8.84 8.03
CA LEU A 68 -2.26 -7.52 7.50
C LEU A 68 -1.02 -6.62 7.47
N VAL A 69 -0.72 -6.07 6.30
CA VAL A 69 0.24 -4.99 6.10
C VAL A 69 -0.53 -3.70 5.92
N VAL A 70 -0.36 -2.81 6.89
CA VAL A 70 -0.99 -1.48 6.89
C VAL A 70 -0.17 -0.53 7.77
N ASP A 71 -0.18 0.75 7.38
CA ASP A 71 0.27 1.89 8.17
C ASP A 71 -0.88 2.89 8.14
N ASP A 72 -1.71 2.90 9.19
CA ASP A 72 -2.90 3.75 9.28
C ASP A 72 -2.49 5.21 9.50
N ARG A 73 -2.81 6.04 8.50
CA ARG A 73 -2.49 7.47 8.48
C ARG A 73 -3.71 8.36 8.69
N ALA A 74 -4.83 7.80 9.15
CA ALA A 74 -6.11 8.49 9.34
C ALA A 74 -6.58 9.23 8.07
N LEU A 75 -6.34 8.61 6.90
CA LEU A 75 -6.78 9.12 5.60
C LEU A 75 -8.28 8.79 5.37
N PRO A 76 -8.97 9.53 4.47
CA PRO A 76 -10.38 9.27 4.15
C PRO A 76 -10.64 7.83 3.66
N ASP A 77 -9.66 7.26 2.96
CA ASP A 77 -9.47 5.85 2.70
C ASP A 77 -7.97 5.57 2.46
N GLN A 78 -7.57 4.30 2.46
CA GLN A 78 -6.18 3.91 2.17
C GLN A 78 -6.09 2.49 1.61
N GLU A 79 -4.92 2.12 1.13
CA GLU A 79 -4.61 0.76 0.71
C GLU A 79 -4.28 -0.17 1.89
N MET A 80 -4.45 -1.47 1.67
CA MET A 80 -4.05 -2.53 2.61
C MET A 80 -3.60 -3.76 1.84
N ILE A 81 -2.72 -4.56 2.42
CA ILE A 81 -2.31 -5.84 1.84
C ILE A 81 -2.52 -6.97 2.87
N LEU A 82 -3.14 -8.06 2.44
CA LEU A 82 -3.13 -9.34 3.16
C LEU A 82 -2.14 -10.29 2.49
N THR A 83 -1.36 -11.01 3.29
CA THR A 83 -0.51 -12.08 2.78
C THR A 83 -0.26 -13.17 3.81
N ASP A 84 -0.16 -14.43 3.38
CA ASP A 84 0.28 -15.54 4.23
C ASP A 84 1.77 -15.87 4.04
N LEU A 85 2.43 -15.17 3.11
CA LEU A 85 3.84 -15.32 2.81
C LEU A 85 4.74 -14.66 3.87
N GLN A 86 6.02 -15.04 3.88
CA GLN A 86 6.99 -14.39 4.74
C GLN A 86 7.29 -12.98 4.25
N ILE A 87 6.90 -11.98 5.06
CA ILE A 87 7.30 -10.59 4.90
C ILE A 87 8.78 -10.42 5.27
N LEU A 88 9.54 -9.82 4.36
CA LEU A 88 10.96 -9.49 4.55
C LEU A 88 11.17 -8.00 4.86
N ASP A 89 10.33 -7.14 4.29
CA ASP A 89 10.34 -5.69 4.48
C ASP A 89 8.97 -5.11 4.08
N GLU A 90 8.63 -3.94 4.59
CA GLU A 90 7.39 -3.23 4.24
C GLU A 90 7.53 -1.73 4.50
N ALA A 91 6.82 -0.91 3.73
CA ALA A 91 6.73 0.52 3.99
C ALA A 91 5.44 1.14 3.43
N TYR A 92 5.01 2.21 4.08
CA TYR A 92 4.14 3.21 3.47
C TYR A 92 4.97 4.16 2.61
N VAL A 93 4.51 4.44 1.41
CA VAL A 93 5.19 5.28 0.43
C VAL A 93 4.26 6.42 0.03
N GLU A 94 4.66 7.65 0.31
CA GLU A 94 4.01 8.84 -0.25
C GLU A 94 4.37 8.97 -1.73
N LEU A 95 3.34 9.09 -2.58
CA LEU A 95 3.54 9.25 -4.02
C LEU A 95 3.48 10.72 -4.43
N ALA A 96 4.05 11.04 -5.60
CA ALA A 96 4.03 12.39 -6.13
C ALA A 96 2.59 12.84 -6.38
N GLY A 97 2.15 13.93 -5.75
CA GLY A 97 0.72 14.30 -5.66
C GLY A 97 0.13 14.15 -4.25
N ALA A 98 0.97 13.83 -3.26
CA ALA A 98 0.65 13.85 -1.84
C ALA A 98 -0.06 15.16 -1.38
N PRO A 99 -0.97 15.08 -0.38
CA PRO A 99 -1.20 13.92 0.50
C PRO A 99 -2.25 12.92 -0.02
N ILE A 100 -2.67 13.02 -1.28
CA ILE A 100 -3.82 12.24 -1.79
C ILE A 100 -3.42 10.82 -2.23
N TRP A 101 -2.20 10.63 -2.73
CA TRP A 101 -1.77 9.35 -3.28
C TRP A 101 -0.67 8.69 -2.44
N SER A 102 -0.92 7.42 -2.14
CA SER A 102 -0.05 6.57 -1.35
C SER A 102 0.13 5.21 -2.01
N ALA A 103 1.12 4.48 -1.51
CA ALA A 103 1.20 3.05 -1.71
C ALA A 103 1.62 2.34 -0.42
N HIS A 104 1.12 1.13 -0.22
CA HIS A 104 1.77 0.15 0.66
C HIS A 104 2.66 -0.75 -0.19
N TRP A 105 3.94 -0.77 0.17
CA TRP A 105 4.92 -1.67 -0.40
C TRP A 105 5.22 -2.79 0.59
N VAL A 106 5.23 -4.03 0.10
CA VAL A 106 5.68 -5.18 0.87
C VAL A 106 6.64 -6.03 0.03
N ARG A 107 7.73 -6.46 0.65
CA ARG A 107 8.68 -7.41 0.09
C ARG A 107 8.44 -8.80 0.65
N LEU A 108 8.13 -9.74 -0.22
CA LEU A 108 7.72 -11.09 0.13
C LEU A 108 8.74 -12.12 -0.34
N LYS A 109 8.97 -13.15 0.49
CA LYS A 109 9.67 -14.36 0.07
C LYS A 109 8.67 -15.34 -0.52
N THR A 110 8.86 -15.71 -1.78
CA THR A 110 8.00 -16.64 -2.52
C THR A 110 8.78 -17.89 -2.96
N GLY A 111 8.08 -18.91 -3.46
CA GLY A 111 8.72 -20.06 -4.12
C GLY A 111 9.48 -19.72 -5.40
N LEU A 112 9.22 -18.54 -6.00
CA LEU A 112 9.87 -18.04 -7.21
C LEU A 112 11.05 -17.09 -6.92
N GLY A 113 11.31 -16.81 -5.64
CA GLY A 113 12.28 -15.81 -5.20
C GLY A 113 11.63 -14.65 -4.44
N ILE A 114 12.35 -13.52 -4.34
CA ILE A 114 11.86 -12.32 -3.67
C ILE A 114 10.97 -11.52 -4.64
N VAL A 115 9.79 -11.12 -4.18
CA VAL A 115 8.83 -10.32 -4.95
C VAL A 115 8.47 -9.06 -4.16
N ASP A 116 8.47 -7.91 -4.83
CA ASP A 116 7.96 -6.66 -4.28
C ASP A 116 6.53 -6.44 -4.79
N VAL A 117 5.58 -6.25 -3.86
CA VAL A 117 4.17 -5.96 -4.14
C VAL A 117 3.88 -4.53 -3.73
N PHE A 118 3.16 -3.80 -4.58
CA PHE A 118 2.71 -2.44 -4.32
C PHE A 118 1.18 -2.38 -4.46
N ALA A 119 0.50 -1.95 -3.41
CA ALA A 119 -0.91 -1.57 -3.46
C ALA A 119 -1.00 -0.04 -3.49
N THR A 120 -1.66 0.53 -4.51
CA THR A 120 -1.83 1.97 -4.67
C THR A 120 -3.15 2.26 -5.37
N HIS A 121 -3.76 3.39 -5.06
CA HIS A 121 -4.95 3.90 -5.73
C HIS A 121 -4.69 5.33 -6.22
N PHE A 122 -4.55 5.47 -7.54
CA PHE A 122 -4.55 6.79 -8.18
C PHE A 122 -5.98 7.23 -8.40
N ALA A 123 -6.18 8.56 -8.44
CA ALA A 123 -7.52 9.08 -8.65
C ALA A 123 -8.13 8.54 -9.96
N SER A 124 -9.43 8.28 -9.92
CA SER A 124 -10.20 8.08 -11.15
C SER A 124 -10.13 9.33 -12.02
N SER A 125 -10.55 9.23 -13.29
CA SER A 125 -10.47 10.29 -14.32
C SER A 125 -11.04 11.67 -13.91
N SER A 126 -11.69 11.79 -12.75
CA SER A 126 -12.11 13.03 -12.13
C SER A 126 -10.97 13.89 -11.56
N PHE A 127 -9.76 13.35 -11.37
CA PHE A 127 -8.61 14.11 -10.83
C PHE A 127 -7.29 13.72 -11.51
N ASN A 128 -7.18 14.11 -12.79
CA ASN A 128 -5.93 14.03 -13.54
C ASN A 128 -5.16 15.34 -13.37
N LEU A 129 -4.21 15.38 -12.43
CA LEU A 129 -3.24 16.47 -12.39
C LEU A 129 -2.39 16.42 -13.66
N ASP A 130 -2.26 17.55 -14.34
CA ASP A 130 -1.30 17.66 -15.43
C ASP A 130 0.09 17.28 -14.90
N CYS A 131 0.80 16.41 -15.62
CA CYS A 131 2.21 16.19 -15.38
C CYS A 131 2.91 17.55 -15.44
N LEU A 132 3.38 18.06 -14.30
CA LEU A 132 4.12 19.31 -14.27
C LEU A 132 5.29 19.18 -15.26
N GLY A 133 5.32 20.08 -16.24
CA GLY A 133 6.37 20.11 -17.25
C GLY A 133 7.77 20.26 -16.62
N PRO A 134 8.85 20.01 -17.39
CA PRO A 134 10.24 20.08 -16.90
C PRO A 134 10.58 21.37 -16.14
N GLU A 135 9.82 22.42 -16.41
CA GLU A 135 10.03 23.80 -16.00
C GLU A 135 9.72 24.04 -14.51
N MET A 136 8.91 23.18 -13.89
CA MET A 136 8.58 23.23 -12.45
C MET A 136 9.50 22.33 -11.59
N ARG A 137 10.42 21.56 -12.20
CA ARG A 137 11.41 20.74 -11.47
C ARG A 137 12.59 21.56 -10.89
N ALA A 138 12.65 22.86 -11.15
CA ALA A 138 13.76 23.73 -10.74
C ALA A 138 13.92 23.92 -9.22
N GLY A 139 12.97 23.46 -8.40
CA GLY A 139 13.07 23.47 -6.93
C GLY A 139 13.67 22.20 -6.32
N ALA A 140 13.68 21.08 -7.05
CA ALA A 140 14.31 19.85 -6.58
C ALA A 140 15.80 19.92 -6.93
N ARG A 141 16.62 20.38 -5.97
CA ARG A 141 18.08 20.39 -6.09
C ARG A 141 18.54 18.99 -6.51
N ARG A 142 18.89 18.81 -7.79
CA ARG A 142 19.60 17.64 -8.29
C ARG A 142 20.85 17.48 -7.44
N VAL A 143 20.87 16.49 -6.56
CA VAL A 143 22.13 16.01 -6.00
C VAL A 143 22.76 15.17 -7.11
N SER A 144 23.57 15.82 -7.94
CA SER A 144 24.52 15.11 -8.79
C SER A 144 25.47 14.31 -7.89
N PRO A 145 25.87 13.08 -8.26
CA PRO A 145 26.84 12.33 -7.48
C PRO A 145 28.15 13.10 -7.52
N ALA A 146 28.51 13.70 -6.38
CA ALA A 146 29.80 14.33 -6.21
C ALA A 146 30.89 13.24 -6.28
N THR A 147 31.77 13.38 -7.26
CA THR A 147 33.07 12.73 -7.31
C THR A 147 33.77 12.97 -5.97
N THR A 148 34.15 11.90 -5.29
CA THR A 148 34.81 11.93 -3.99
C THR A 148 36.18 12.59 -4.04
N THR A 149 36.37 13.66 -3.26
CA THR A 149 37.59 13.96 -2.49
C THR A 149 37.14 14.67 -1.20
N GLY A 150 37.31 14.03 -0.03
CA GLY A 150 36.70 14.44 1.27
C GLY A 150 37.29 15.69 1.92
N PRO A 151 37.13 15.91 3.25
CA PRO A 151 36.24 15.26 4.21
C PRO A 151 35.23 16.24 4.87
N ALA A 152 34.07 15.72 5.33
CA ALA A 152 33.36 16.25 6.49
C ALA A 152 32.39 15.18 7.07
N ILE A 153 32.69 14.78 8.31
CA ILE A 153 31.81 14.12 9.29
C ILE A 153 31.54 15.22 10.34
N PRO A 154 30.32 15.45 10.91
CA PRO A 154 29.38 14.44 11.40
C PRO A 154 27.88 14.67 11.08
N GLY A 155 27.11 13.57 11.06
CA GLY A 155 25.64 13.56 11.03
C GLY A 155 25.05 12.54 10.06
N ARG A 156 25.24 11.25 10.33
CA ARG A 156 24.59 10.13 9.60
C ARG A 156 23.16 9.89 10.17
N PRO A 157 22.20 9.37 9.39
CA PRO A 157 22.29 8.00 8.88
C PRO A 157 22.40 7.94 7.36
N ALA A 158 23.15 6.95 6.90
CA ALA A 158 23.43 6.69 5.50
C ALA A 158 22.59 5.50 5.01
N PHE A 159 22.04 5.62 3.82
CA PHE A 159 21.76 4.46 2.97
C PHE A 159 22.11 4.79 1.52
N LEU A 160 23.24 4.24 1.08
CA LEU A 160 23.47 3.78 -0.29
C LEU A 160 24.83 3.10 -0.34
N ARG A 161 24.83 1.79 -0.61
CA ARG A 161 25.79 1.18 -1.54
C ARG A 161 25.31 -0.20 -1.97
N ALA A 162 24.84 -0.27 -3.21
CA ALA A 162 25.05 -1.45 -4.03
C ALA A 162 26.56 -1.50 -4.37
N SER A 163 27.18 -2.64 -4.13
CA SER A 163 28.51 -2.96 -4.63
C SER A 163 28.51 -4.41 -5.07
N GLY A 164 28.74 -4.62 -6.36
CA GLY A 164 28.88 -5.93 -6.96
C GLY A 164 29.10 -5.82 -8.47
N THR A 165 30.31 -5.48 -8.87
CA THR A 165 30.85 -5.86 -10.20
C THR A 165 32.07 -6.75 -9.99
N ASN A 166 32.05 -7.89 -10.67
CA ASN A 166 32.99 -9.02 -10.78
C ASN A 166 34.49 -8.65 -10.94
N PRO A 167 35.43 -9.58 -10.67
CA PRO A 167 35.89 -10.57 -11.68
C PRO A 167 36.09 -12.00 -11.10
N SER A 168 35.87 -13.07 -11.89
CA SER A 168 36.82 -13.60 -12.88
C SER A 168 36.11 -14.33 -14.02
#